data_AF-A0A401FJH2-F1
#
_entry.id   AF-A0A401FJH2-F1
#
_cell.length_a   1.000
_cell.length_b   1.000
_cell.length_c   1.000
_cell.angle_alpha   90.00
_cell.angle_beta   90.00
_cell.angle_gamma   90.00
#
_symmetry.space_group_name_H-M   'P 1'
#
loop_
_entity.id
_entity.type
_entity.pdbx_description
1 polymer ?
#
loop_
_entity_poly.entity_id
_entity_poly.type
_entity_poly.pdbx_seq_one_letter_code
_entity_poly.pdbx_strand_id
1 'polypeptide(L)'
;MPSEQFVNSLSMIRQGRVQGTVNALDAWNSYAKEQSTKGLKARAIPASEEPFAEVSPMLNKDDTKLKAKISNAIKELRKDGELAKISKRYFGKDVTNEK
;
A
#
# COMPACT_ATOMS: atom_id res chain seq x y z
N MET A 1 -20.29 1.99 -10.73
CA MET A 1 -20.36 2.97 -9.61
C MET A 1 -18.96 3.11 -9.04
N PRO A 2 -18.40 4.33 -8.94
CA PRO A 2 -17.15 4.52 -8.23
C PRO A 2 -17.37 4.17 -6.74
N SER A 3 -16.37 3.52 -6.16
CA SER A 3 -16.31 3.21 -4.73
C SER A 3 -15.01 3.78 -4.20
N GLU A 4 -15.10 4.73 -3.28
CA GLU A 4 -13.91 5.45 -2.78
C GLU A 4 -13.09 4.64 -1.78
N GLN A 5 -13.67 3.57 -1.24
CA GLN A 5 -13.04 2.74 -0.22
C GLN A 5 -12.84 1.32 -0.75
N PHE A 6 -11.65 0.76 -0.51
CA PHE A 6 -11.29 -0.58 -0.96
C PHE A 6 -12.30 -1.65 -0.47
N VAL A 7 -12.73 -1.56 0.78
CA VAL A 7 -13.69 -2.50 1.39
C VAL A 7 -15.04 -2.49 0.69
N ASN A 8 -15.50 -1.32 0.23
CA ASN A 8 -16.76 -1.19 -0.51
C ASN A 8 -16.65 -1.88 -1.89
N SER A 9 -15.50 -1.76 -2.57
CA SER A 9 -15.23 -2.47 -3.82
C SER A 9 -15.28 -3.99 -3.62
N LEU A 10 -14.67 -4.51 -2.54
CA LEU A 10 -14.75 -5.93 -2.19
C LEU A 10 -16.18 -6.40 -1.91
N SER A 11 -16.99 -5.56 -1.25
CA SER A 11 -18.42 -5.86 -1.01
C SER A 11 -19.21 -5.94 -2.31
N MET A 12 -18.97 -5.04 -3.27
CA MET A 12 -19.62 -5.09 -4.58
C MET A 12 -19.24 -6.35 -5.38
N ILE A 13 -17.98 -6.81 -5.28
CA ILE A 13 -17.54 -8.06 -5.90
C ILE A 13 -18.32 -9.25 -5.33
N ARG A 14 -18.45 -9.33 -4.00
CA ARG A 14 -19.23 -10.40 -3.34
C ARG A 14 -20.70 -10.41 -3.76
N GLN A 15 -21.28 -9.24 -3.97
CA GLN A 15 -22.68 -9.08 -4.39
C GLN A 15 -22.87 -9.32 -5.90
N GLY A 16 -21.80 -9.62 -6.66
CA GLY A 16 -21.87 -9.79 -8.10
C GLY A 16 -22.15 -8.50 -8.87
N ARG A 17 -22.01 -7.33 -8.23
CA ARG A 17 -22.27 -6.02 -8.86
C ARG A 17 -21.12 -5.55 -9.75
N VAL A 18 -19.91 -6.03 -9.48
CA VAL A 18 -18.70 -5.78 -10.28
C VAL A 18 -17.85 -7.05 -10.33
N GLN A 19 -16.97 -7.16 -11.32
CA GLN A 19 -16.17 -8.36 -11.56
C GLN A 19 -14.81 -8.34 -10.84
N GLY A 20 -14.30 -7.16 -10.48
CA GLY A 20 -12.99 -7.00 -9.86
C GLY A 20 -12.67 -5.57 -9.48
N THR A 21 -11.50 -5.39 -8.85
CA THR A 21 -10.92 -4.08 -8.50
C THR A 21 -9.40 -4.19 -8.57
N VAL A 22 -8.73 -3.10 -8.94
CA VAL A 22 -7.26 -2.97 -8.81
C VAL A 22 -6.95 -2.16 -7.56
N ASN A 23 -5.97 -2.61 -6.78
CA ASN A 23 -5.47 -1.90 -5.60
C ASN A 23 -4.06 -2.39 -5.24
N ALA A 24 -3.42 -1.77 -4.25
CA ALA A 24 -2.15 -2.23 -3.71
C ALA A 24 -2.29 -3.62 -3.06
N LEU A 25 -1.34 -4.51 -3.35
CA LEU A 25 -1.34 -5.87 -2.79
C LEU A 25 -1.26 -5.86 -1.25
N ASP A 26 -0.56 -4.88 -0.68
CA ASP A 26 -0.47 -4.76 0.79
C ASP A 26 -1.80 -4.37 1.43
N ALA A 27 -2.67 -3.61 0.75
CA ALA A 27 -4.03 -3.34 1.23
C ALA A 27 -4.88 -4.62 1.28
N TRP A 28 -4.74 -5.49 0.28
CA TRP A 28 -5.33 -6.83 0.31
C TRP A 28 -4.77 -7.67 1.45
N ASN A 29 -3.45 -7.69 1.64
CA ASN A 29 -2.81 -8.48 2.70
C ASN A 29 -3.26 -8.03 4.09
N SER A 30 -3.40 -6.73 4.33
CA SER A 30 -3.95 -6.19 5.59
C SER A 30 -5.43 -6.57 5.76
N TYR A 31 -6.25 -6.44 4.72
CA TYR A 31 -7.65 -6.86 4.76
C TYR A 31 -7.79 -8.36 5.10
N ALA A 32 -6.99 -9.21 4.45
CA ALA A 32 -7.05 -10.66 4.63
C ALA A 32 -6.63 -11.15 6.03
N LYS A 33 -5.86 -10.35 6.78
CA LYS A 33 -5.48 -10.67 8.17
C LYS A 33 -6.62 -10.40 9.15
N GLU A 34 -7.41 -9.37 8.91
CA GLU A 34 -8.45 -8.90 9.84
C GLU A 34 -9.85 -9.37 9.47
N GLN A 35 -10.09 -9.68 8.19
CA GLN A 35 -11.41 -9.94 7.63
C GLN A 35 -11.42 -11.23 6.82
N SER A 36 -12.57 -11.91 6.79
CA SER A 36 -12.72 -13.11 5.94
C SER A 36 -12.53 -12.76 4.48
N THR A 37 -11.81 -13.61 3.74
CA THR A 37 -11.62 -13.51 2.28
C THR A 37 -12.53 -14.47 1.51
N LYS A 38 -13.48 -15.14 2.16
CA LYS A 38 -14.40 -16.07 1.51
C LYS A 38 -15.15 -15.37 0.36
N GLY A 39 -15.13 -16.00 -0.82
CA GLY A 39 -15.73 -15.47 -2.04
C GLY A 39 -14.89 -14.41 -2.77
N LEU A 40 -13.66 -14.15 -2.32
CA LEU A 40 -12.72 -13.22 -2.95
C LEU A 40 -11.40 -13.92 -3.24
N LYS A 41 -10.71 -13.48 -4.29
CA LYS A 41 -9.34 -13.89 -4.62
C LYS A 41 -8.56 -12.65 -5.06
N ALA A 42 -7.28 -12.62 -4.76
CA ALA A 42 -6.35 -11.62 -5.28
C ALA A 42 -5.30 -12.30 -6.17
N ARG A 43 -4.85 -11.56 -7.18
CA ARG A 43 -3.73 -11.91 -8.04
C ARG A 43 -2.79 -10.71 -8.08
N ALA A 44 -1.50 -10.95 -7.84
CA ALA A 44 -0.49 -9.92 -8.05
C ALA A 44 -0.32 -9.66 -9.55
N ILE A 45 -0.26 -8.38 -9.93
CA ILE A 45 0.17 -7.97 -11.27
C ILE A 45 1.71 -7.95 -11.22
N PRO A 46 2.39 -8.63 -12.15
CA PRO A 46 3.85 -8.65 -12.14
C PRO A 46 4.41 -7.27 -12.51
N ALA A 47 5.56 -6.91 -11.94
CA ALA A 47 6.24 -5.64 -12.20
C ALA A 47 6.62 -5.43 -13.67
N SER A 48 6.72 -6.52 -14.46
CA SER A 48 6.92 -6.47 -15.90
C SER A 48 5.71 -5.94 -16.68
N GLU A 49 4.51 -6.02 -16.10
CA GLU A 49 3.27 -5.50 -16.69
C GLU A 49 2.93 -4.14 -16.10
N GLU A 50 3.06 -3.96 -14.79
CA GLU A 50 2.79 -2.70 -14.09
C GLU A 50 3.87 -2.47 -13.02
N PRO A 51 4.81 -1.53 -13.23
CA PRO A 51 5.83 -1.19 -12.26
C PRO A 51 5.22 -0.70 -10.93
N PHE A 52 5.85 -1.04 -9.82
CA PHE A 52 5.43 -0.52 -8.52
C PHE A 52 5.58 1.00 -8.48
N ALA A 53 4.51 1.68 -8.07
CA ALA A 53 4.56 3.10 -7.78
C ALA A 53 5.28 3.33 -6.44
N GLU A 54 6.34 4.15 -6.45
CA GLU A 54 6.97 4.59 -5.22
C GLU A 54 5.99 5.43 -4.38
N VAL A 55 5.89 5.12 -3.10
CA VAL A 55 5.07 5.88 -2.14
C VAL A 55 5.95 6.85 -1.38
N SER A 56 5.53 8.11 -1.31
CA SER A 56 6.24 9.17 -0.59
C SER A 56 5.28 10.21 -0.02
N PRO A 57 5.66 10.92 1.06
CA PRO A 57 4.89 12.06 1.55
C PRO A 57 4.77 13.14 0.47
N MET A 58 3.53 13.58 0.19
CA MET A 58 3.27 14.72 -0.67
C MET A 58 3.37 16.03 0.14
N LEU A 59 4.00 17.05 -0.44
CA LEU A 59 4.23 18.36 0.19
C LEU A 59 3.92 19.46 -0.84
N ASN A 60 3.61 20.68 -0.39
CA ASN A 60 3.52 21.81 -1.32
C ASN A 60 4.88 22.03 -2.00
N LYS A 61 4.84 22.52 -3.24
CA LYS A 61 6.06 22.72 -4.05
C LYS A 61 7.06 23.64 -3.37
N ASP A 62 6.58 24.66 -2.65
CA ASP A 62 7.41 25.68 -2.02
C ASP A 62 7.97 25.26 -0.65
N ASP A 63 7.50 24.15 -0.07
CA ASP A 63 7.91 23.61 1.24
C ASP A 63 9.28 22.89 1.18
N THR A 64 10.24 23.48 0.47
CA THR A 64 11.56 22.89 0.18
C THR A 64 12.36 22.54 1.44
N LYS A 65 12.31 23.39 2.47
CA LYS A 65 12.97 23.14 3.77
C LYS A 65 12.33 21.97 4.53
N LEU A 66 11.00 21.86 4.50
CA LEU A 66 10.28 20.75 5.14
C LEU A 66 10.56 19.44 4.39
N LYS A 67 10.54 19.48 3.05
CA LYS A 67 10.91 18.34 2.20
C LYS A 67 12.29 17.82 2.57
N ALA A 68 13.30 18.70 2.66
CA ALA A 68 14.66 18.29 3.02
C ALA A 68 14.72 17.61 4.40
N LYS A 69 14.04 18.18 5.41
CA LYS A 69 13.97 17.59 6.75
C LYS A 69 13.30 16.21 6.76
N ILE A 70 12.16 16.07 6.08
CA ILE A 70 11.44 14.78 5.99
C ILE A 70 12.28 13.74 5.25
N SER A 71 12.89 14.10 4.12
CA SER A 71 13.76 13.19 3.37
C SER A 71 14.95 12.72 4.19
N ASN A 72 15.56 13.59 5.00
CA ASN A 72 16.67 13.21 5.87
C ASN A 72 16.20 12.28 7.00
N ALA A 73 15.08 12.59 7.66
CA ALA A 73 14.51 11.72 8.69
C ALA A 73 14.19 10.31 8.15
N ILE A 74 13.58 10.21 6.96
CA ILE A 74 13.30 8.92 6.32
C ILE A 74 14.59 8.15 6.01
N LYS A 75 15.66 8.84 5.57
CA LYS A 75 16.97 8.20 5.33
C LYS A 75 17.59 7.67 6.62
N GLU A 76 17.51 8.43 7.71
CA GLU A 76 18.00 8.01 9.04
C GLU A 76 17.26 6.77 9.53
N LEU A 77 15.92 6.79 9.50
CA LEU A 77 15.08 5.65 9.88
C LEU A 77 15.32 4.41 9.00
N ARG A 78 15.68 4.61 7.72
CA ARG A 78 16.06 3.49 6.85
C ARG A 78 17.43 2.94 7.21
N LYS A 79 18.40 3.82 7.53
CA LYS A 79 19.77 3.44 7.86
C LYS A 79 19.86 2.68 9.19
N ASP A 80 19.09 3.09 10.20
CA ASP A 80 19.09 2.47 11.52
C ASP A 80 18.14 1.25 11.64
N GLY A 81 17.33 1.01 10.61
CA GLY A 81 16.42 -0.14 10.52
C GLY A 81 15.06 0.08 11.20
N GLU A 82 14.80 1.23 11.81
CA GLU A 82 13.51 1.52 12.45
C GLU A 82 12.38 1.55 11.41
N LEU A 83 12.64 2.04 10.19
CA LEU A 83 11.65 2.04 9.11
C LEU A 83 11.22 0.60 8.73
N ALA A 84 12.18 -0.34 8.65
CA ALA A 84 11.88 -1.74 8.37
C ALA A 84 11.11 -2.40 9.52
N LYS A 85 11.42 -2.05 10.77
CA LYS A 85 10.69 -2.52 11.97
C LYS A 85 9.25 -2.02 11.99
N ILE A 86 9.03 -0.74 11.68
CA ILE A 86 7.68 -0.17 11.51
C ILE A 86 6.95 -0.91 10.39
N SER A 87 7.58 -1.11 9.23
CA SER A 87 6.97 -1.84 8.11
C SER A 87 6.52 -3.24 8.52
N LYS A 88 7.40 -4.02 9.17
CA LYS A 88 7.06 -5.38 9.62
C LYS A 88 5.92 -5.39 10.63
N ARG A 89 5.86 -4.40 11.53
CA ARG A 89 4.77 -4.28 12.52
C ARG A 89 3.41 -4.14 11.86
N TYR A 90 3.29 -3.34 10.80
CA TYR A 90 2.01 -3.05 10.16
C TYR A 90 1.69 -3.97 8.98
N PHE A 91 2.68 -4.35 8.17
CA PHE A 91 2.49 -5.16 6.97
C PHE A 91 2.88 -6.62 7.14
N GLY A 92 3.55 -7.00 8.23
CA GLY A 92 4.07 -8.36 8.46
C GLY A 92 5.32 -8.69 7.62
N LYS A 93 5.76 -7.76 6.77
CA LYS A 93 6.97 -7.84 5.95
C LYS A 93 7.59 -6.45 5.79
N ASP A 94 8.82 -6.41 5.32
CA ASP A 94 9.49 -5.15 5.00
C ASP A 94 9.18 -4.73 3.56
N VAL A 95 8.28 -3.78 3.38
CA VAL A 95 7.90 -3.23 2.06
C VAL A 95 8.76 -2.04 1.65
N THR A 96 9.73 -1.65 2.49
CA THR A 96 10.52 -0.43 2.28
C THR A 96 11.72 -0.63 1.35
N ASN A 97 11.96 -1.89 0.98
CA ASN A 97 13.04 -2.35 0.11
C ASN A 97 12.53 -3.22 -1.07
N GLU A 98 11.21 -3.36 -1.25
CA GLU A 98 10.64 -4.10 -2.38
C GLU A 98 10.83 -3.27 -3.67
N LYS A 99 11.29 -3.93 -4.75
CA LYS A 99 11.44 -3.38 -6.10
C LYS A 99 10.67 -4.24 -7.08
#